data_AF-A0AAW8RZD9-F1
#
_entry.id   AF-A0AAW8RZD9-F1
#
_cell.length_a   1.000
_cell.length_b   1.000
_cell.length_c   1.000
_cell.angle_alpha   90.00
_cell.angle_beta   90.00
_cell.angle_gamma   90.00
#
_symmetry.space_group_name_H-M   'P 1'
#
loop_
_entity.id
_entity.type
_entity.pdbx_description
1 polymer ?
#
loop_
_entity_poly.entity_id
_entity_poly.type
_entity_poly.pdbx_seq_one_letter_code
_entity_poly.pdbx_strand_id
1 'polypeptide(L)' 'MNKTTLSLAVGANETLTSTVLPANASDKTVIWKSSDTAVATVDTTGKVAALKAGTADITVTTKTGGKTAKATLTVTEG' A
#
# COMPACT_ATOMS: atom_id res chain seq x y z
N MET A 1 2.76 -3.52 -7.88
CA MET A 1 1.49 -2.92 -7.44
C MET A 1 0.54 -2.81 -8.62
N ASN A 2 -0.72 -3.16 -8.42
CA ASN A 2 -1.79 -2.99 -9.40
C ASN A 2 -2.24 -1.53 -9.55
N LYS A 3 -2.09 -0.71 -8.49
CA LYS A 3 -2.48 0.70 -8.47
C LYS A 3 -1.35 1.55 -7.89
N THR A 4 -1.12 2.72 -8.50
CA THR A 4 -0.17 3.74 -8.06
C THR A 4 -0.85 4.95 -7.43
N THR A 5 -2.18 5.04 -7.54
CA THR A 5 -3.00 6.03 -6.86
C THR A 5 -4.26 5.38 -6.32
N LEU A 6 -4.74 5.87 -5.18
CA LEU A 6 -5.90 5.38 -4.48
C LEU A 6 -6.68 6.57 -3.94
N SER A 7 -7.99 6.54 -4.02
CA SER A 7 -8.86 7.53 -3.40
C SER A 7 -9.85 6.80 -2.52
N LEU A 8 -9.85 7.09 -1.22
CA LEU A 8 -10.72 6.44 -0.23
C LEU A 8 -11.38 7.49 0.65
N ALA A 9 -12.63 7.25 1.05
CA ALA A 9 -13.23 8.04 2.11
C ALA A 9 -12.62 7.65 3.47
N VAL A 10 -12.67 8.56 4.45
CA VAL A 10 -12.32 8.23 5.84
C VAL A 10 -13.10 7.00 6.31
N GLY A 11 -12.41 6.02 6.90
CA GLY A 11 -12.98 4.75 7.35
C GLY A 11 -13.06 3.66 6.28
N ALA A 12 -12.84 3.99 5.00
CA ALA A 12 -12.77 3.00 3.94
C ALA A 12 -11.41 2.27 3.95
N ASN A 13 -11.39 1.09 3.33
CA ASN A 13 -10.19 0.29 3.19
C ASN A 13 -10.14 -0.36 1.80
N GLU A 14 -8.94 -0.59 1.31
CA GLU A 14 -8.69 -1.15 -0.02
C GLU A 14 -7.45 -2.03 0.05
N THR A 15 -7.43 -3.12 -0.70
CA THR A 15 -6.28 -4.02 -0.71
C THR A 15 -5.45 -3.79 -1.97
N LEU A 16 -4.21 -3.31 -1.78
CA LEU A 16 -3.24 -3.17 -2.85
C LEU A 16 -2.57 -4.51 -3.12
N THR A 17 -2.72 -5.00 -4.35
CA THR A 17 -2.12 -6.27 -4.77
C THR A 17 -0.78 -5.99 -5.45
N SER A 18 0.29 -6.60 -4.94
CA SER A 18 1.60 -6.55 -5.57
C SER A 18 2.02 -7.96 -6.01
N THR A 19 1.98 -8.21 -7.31
CA THR A 19 2.42 -9.47 -7.90
C THR A 19 3.95 -9.49 -7.98
N VAL A 20 4.59 -10.31 -7.14
CA VAL A 20 6.03 -10.59 -7.23
C VAL A 20 6.24 -11.62 -8.33
N LEU A 21 6.96 -11.22 -9.38
CA LEU A 21 7.31 -12.07 -10.52
C LEU A 21 8.82 -12.39 -10.49
N PRO A 22 9.22 -13.61 -10.86
CA PRO A 22 8.37 -14.69 -11.36
C PRO A 22 7.56 -15.38 -10.23
N ALA A 23 6.40 -15.97 -10.56
CA ALA A 23 5.45 -16.51 -9.58
C ALA A 23 6.01 -17.68 -8.73
N ASN A 24 7.15 -18.25 -9.15
CA ASN A 24 7.94 -19.25 -8.45
C ASN A 24 8.99 -18.64 -7.49
N ALA A 25 8.97 -17.34 -7.25
CA ALA A 25 9.77 -16.72 -6.20
C ALA A 25 9.45 -17.41 -4.86
N SER A 26 10.46 -18.07 -4.29
CA SER A 26 10.36 -18.76 -3.00
C SER A 26 10.00 -17.79 -1.86
N ASP A 27 10.48 -16.55 -1.98
CA ASP A 27 10.17 -15.44 -1.09
C ASP A 27 9.32 -14.39 -1.82
N LYS A 28 8.02 -14.45 -1.59
CA LYS A 28 7.06 -13.38 -1.97
C LYS A 28 6.91 -12.33 -0.88
N THR A 29 7.81 -12.34 0.08
CA THR A 29 7.83 -11.42 1.22
C THR A 29 8.03 -9.99 0.72
N VAL A 30 7.01 -9.16 0.93
CA VAL A 30 7.05 -7.73 0.64
C VAL A 30 6.89 -6.95 1.94
N ILE A 31 7.58 -5.82 2.02
CA ILE A 31 7.51 -4.91 3.16
C ILE A 31 6.68 -3.72 2.73
N TRP A 32 5.58 -3.49 3.42
CA TRP A 32 4.71 -2.35 3.22
C TRP A 32 5.02 -1.27 4.24
N LYS A 33 4.98 -0.01 3.82
CA LYS A 33 5.20 1.15 4.66
C LYS A 33 4.28 2.28 4.23
N SER A 34 3.58 2.90 5.18
CA SER A 34 2.90 4.18 4.96
C SER A 34 3.83 5.34 5.31
N SER A 35 3.75 6.45 4.57
CA SER A 35 4.41 7.70 4.93
C SER A 35 3.74 8.38 6.12
N ASP A 36 2.45 8.16 6.31
CA ASP A 36 1.65 8.78 7.37
C ASP A 36 0.59 7.80 7.88
N THR A 37 0.89 7.16 9.00
CA THR A 37 0.00 6.19 9.67
C THR A 37 -1.18 6.85 10.38
N ALA A 38 -1.21 8.17 10.55
CA ALA A 38 -2.36 8.88 11.08
C ALA A 38 -3.41 9.14 9.99
N VAL A 39 -2.98 9.30 8.74
CA VAL A 39 -3.85 9.41 7.56
C VAL A 39 -4.26 8.03 7.05
N ALA A 40 -3.29 7.13 6.86
CA ALA A 40 -3.56 5.79 6.37
C ALA A 40 -2.55 4.74 6.85
N THR A 41 -3.06 3.57 7.22
CA THR A 41 -2.21 2.43 7.62
C THR A 41 -2.22 1.37 6.53
N VAL A 42 -1.15 0.58 6.46
CA VAL A 42 -1.07 -0.58 5.56
C VAL A 42 -0.53 -1.78 6.32
N ASP A 43 -1.13 -2.95 6.11
CA ASP A 43 -0.69 -4.19 6.73
C ASP A 43 0.28 -4.99 5.85
N THR A 44 0.76 -6.13 6.37
CA THR A 44 1.68 -7.02 5.66
C THR A 44 1.07 -7.70 4.43
N THR A 45 -0.26 -7.71 4.32
CA THR A 45 -0.99 -8.26 3.17
C THR A 45 -1.23 -7.22 2.07
N GLY A 46 -0.92 -5.95 2.34
CA GLY A 46 -1.19 -4.83 1.44
C GLY A 46 -2.57 -4.20 1.62
N LYS A 47 -3.28 -4.53 2.70
CA LYS A 47 -4.56 -3.88 3.04
C LYS A 47 -4.28 -2.50 3.60
N VAL A 48 -4.76 -1.49 2.90
CA VAL A 48 -4.66 -0.08 3.28
C VAL A 48 -5.97 0.36 3.93
N ALA A 49 -5.90 0.98 5.10
CA ALA A 49 -7.05 1.54 5.80
C ALA A 49 -6.90 3.06 5.91
N ALA A 50 -7.90 3.79 5.43
CA ALA A 50 -7.97 5.24 5.53
C ALA A 50 -8.54 5.64 6.89
N LEU A 51 -7.76 6.38 7.67
CA LEU A 51 -8.09 6.77 9.04
C LEU A 51 -8.51 8.24 9.14
N LYS A 52 -7.88 9.11 8.36
CA LYS A 52 -8.13 10.56 8.41
C LYS A 52 -7.96 11.17 7.03
N ALA A 53 -8.74 12.20 6.73
CA ALA A 53 -8.62 12.97 5.50
C ALA A 53 -7.22 13.58 5.36
N GLY A 54 -6.66 13.52 4.16
CA GLY A 54 -5.28 13.89 3.87
C GLY A 54 -4.68 13.02 2.77
N THR A 55 -3.37 13.12 2.58
CA THR A 55 -2.66 12.33 1.57
C THR A 55 -1.54 11.53 2.24
N ALA A 56 -1.47 10.23 1.95
CA ALA A 56 -0.44 9.34 2.44
C ALA A 56 0.17 8.54 1.28
N ASP A 57 1.45 8.28 1.33
CA ASP A 57 2.16 7.47 0.36
C ASP A 57 2.45 6.08 0.92
N ILE A 58 1.93 5.07 0.25
CA ILE A 58 2.16 3.67 0.55
C ILE A 58 3.31 3.16 -0.32
N THR A 59 4.42 2.80 0.32
CA THR A 59 5.58 2.21 -0.35
C THR A 59 5.63 0.71 -0.07
N VAL A 60 5.76 -0.09 -1.11
CA VAL A 60 6.04 -1.52 -1.00
C VAL A 60 7.41 -1.84 -1.55
N THR A 61 8.17 -2.63 -0.80
CA THR A 61 9.51 -3.08 -1.18
C THR A 61 9.57 -4.59 -1.14
N THR A 62 9.97 -5.21 -2.25
CA THR A 62 10.26 -6.65 -2.28
C THR A 62 11.51 -6.94 -1.45
N LYS A 63 11.43 -7.90 -0.53
CA LYS A 63 12.59 -8.33 0.26
C LYS A 63 13.67 -8.92 -0.65
N THR A 64 13.22 -9.67 -1.65
CA THR A 64 14.05 -10.36 -2.64
C THR A 64 14.14 -9.50 -3.90
N GLY A 65 15.31 -8.92 -4.16
CA GLY A 65 15.58 -8.12 -5.37
C GLY A 65 15.34 -6.61 -5.23
N GLY A 66 14.91 -6.13 -4.06
CA GLY A 66 14.91 -4.70 -3.72
C GLY A 66 14.01 -3.81 -4.60
N LYS A 67 13.09 -4.40 -5.37
CA LYS A 67 12.14 -3.64 -6.19
C LYS A 67 11.16 -2.90 -5.29
N THR A 68 10.99 -1.62 -5.55
CA THR A 68 10.07 -0.75 -4.82
C THR A 68 8.92 -0.32 -5.73
N ALA A 69 7.74 -0.13 -5.15
CA ALA A 69 6.62 0.54 -5.79
C ALA A 69 5.97 1.49 -4.77
N LYS A 70 5.44 2.61 -5.27
CA LYS A 70 4.81 3.66 -4.48
C LYS A 70 3.39 3.85 -4.97
N ALA A 71 2.44 3.95 -4.04
CA ALA A 71 1.06 4.28 -4.29
C ALA A 71 0.66 5.48 -3.44
N THR A 72 0.15 6.53 -4.07
CA THR A 72 -0.36 7.71 -3.35
C THR A 72 -1.83 7.51 -3.03
N LEU A 73 -2.15 7.45 -1.75
CA LEU A 73 -3.50 7.39 -1.22
C LEU A 73 -3.96 8.79 -0.83
N THR A 74 -5.05 9.24 -1.46
CA THR A 74 -5.79 10.43 -1.07
C THR A 74 -7.01 9.99 -0.26
N VAL A 75 -7.14 10.52 0.94
CA VAL A 75 -8.29 10.31 1.81
C VAL A 75 -9.18 11.55 1.79
N THR A 76 -10.41 11.39 1.34
CA THR A 76 -11.41 12.46 1.32
C THR A 76 -12.33 12.37 2.53
N GLU A 77 -12.80 13.51 3.03
CA GLU A 77 -13.95 13.54 3.94
C GLU A 77 -15.17 13.03 3.17
N GLY A 78 -15.87 12.05 3.75
CA GLY A 78 -17.03 11.39 3.15
C GLY A 78 -18.30 12.20 3.29
#